data_AF-A0A7C5L1A3-F1
#
_entry.id   AF-A0A7C5L1A3-F1
#
_cell.length_a   1.000
_cell.length_b   1.000
_cell.length_c   1.000
_cell.angle_alpha   90.00
_cell.angle_beta   90.00
_cell.angle_gamma   90.00
#
_symmetry.space_group_name_H-M   'P 1'
#
loop_
_entity.id
_entity.type
_entity.pdbx_description
1 polymer ?
#
loop_
_entity_poly.entity_id
_entity_poly.type
_entity_poly.pdbx_seq_one_letter_code
_entity_poly.pdbx_strand_id
1 'polypeptide(L)'
;MKTPSGLLRAFMESTRDLLPIVIVVAFFQIIVLRQPFPELASLLVGLFLVILGLTLFVQGLEMGLFPIGESMAYAFARKGSLSWLLAFAFLLGFGTTVAEPALIAVAKKAAEVAGEAGFIRNHAAAREAYADGLRYTVALSVGLAIVIGVLRILRGWP
;
A
#
# COMPACT_ATOMS: atom_id res chain seq x y z
N MET A 1 26.46 8.43 12.81
CA MET A 1 26.09 7.05 13.20
C MET A 1 24.89 7.13 14.13
N LYS A 2 23.68 6.87 13.64
CA LYS A 2 22.47 6.84 14.48
C LYS A 2 22.52 5.55 15.33
N THR A 3 22.22 5.69 16.60
CA THR A 3 22.39 4.72 17.70
C THR A 3 21.62 3.39 17.50
N PRO A 4 22.00 2.30 18.20
CA PRO A 4 21.25 1.03 18.24
C PRO A 4 19.78 1.16 18.67
N SER A 5 19.39 2.31 19.23
CA SER A 5 17.99 2.64 19.53
C SER A 5 17.10 2.80 18.29
N GLY A 6 17.66 3.12 17.12
CA GLY A 6 16.89 3.24 15.88
C GLY A 6 16.34 1.91 15.39
N LEU A 7 17.19 0.87 15.39
CA LEU A 7 16.77 -0.48 15.00
C LEU A 7 15.74 -1.09 15.96
N LEU A 8 15.92 -0.87 17.27
CA LEU A 8 14.97 -1.35 18.26
C LEU A 8 13.59 -0.71 18.10
N ARG A 9 13.57 0.59 17.75
CA ARG A 9 12.33 1.31 17.46
C ARG A 9 11.68 0.81 16.17
N ALA A 10 12.43 0.65 15.10
CA ALA A 10 11.92 0.12 13.82
C ALA A 10 11.35 -1.31 13.98
N PHE A 11 11.96 -2.13 14.84
CA PHE A 11 11.46 -3.45 15.19
C PHE A 11 10.12 -3.39 15.95
N MET A 12 9.99 -2.47 16.91
CA MET A 12 8.73 -2.25 17.62
C MET A 12 7.63 -1.71 16.71
N GLU A 13 7.97 -0.81 15.78
CA GLU A 13 7.04 -0.30 14.76
C GLU A 13 6.57 -1.43 13.84
N SER A 14 7.49 -2.24 13.29
CA SER A 14 7.16 -3.41 12.46
C SER A 14 6.29 -4.44 13.19
N THR A 15 6.55 -4.66 14.48
CA THR A 15 5.74 -5.54 15.31
C THR A 15 4.33 -4.98 15.50
N ARG A 16 4.21 -3.66 15.75
CA ARG A 16 2.93 -2.98 15.91
C ARG A 16 2.12 -2.99 14.62
N ASP A 17 2.76 -2.89 13.46
CA ASP A 17 2.10 -2.93 12.15
C ASP A 17 1.53 -4.31 11.82
N LEU A 18 2.21 -5.38 12.24
CA LEU A 18 1.74 -6.76 12.04
C LEU A 18 0.75 -7.23 13.11
N LEU A 19 0.73 -6.59 14.28
CA LEU A 19 -0.12 -6.98 15.40
C LEU A 19 -1.61 -7.10 15.05
N PRO A 20 -2.24 -6.16 14.29
CA PRO A 20 -3.64 -6.30 13.87
C PRO A 20 -3.90 -7.58 13.06
N ILE A 21 -2.97 -7.96 12.18
CA ILE A 21 -3.09 -9.18 11.37
C ILE A 21 -3.02 -10.40 12.29
N VAL A 22 -2.06 -10.43 13.22
CA VAL A 22 -1.92 -11.51 14.21
C VAL A 22 -3.18 -11.64 15.06
N ILE A 23 -3.74 -10.52 15.53
CA ILE A 23 -4.98 -10.49 16.32
C ILE A 23 -6.15 -11.05 15.50
N VAL A 24 -6.33 -10.59 14.26
CA VAL A 24 -7.42 -11.06 13.40
C VAL A 24 -7.28 -12.56 13.14
N VAL A 25 -6.09 -13.03 12.78
CA VAL A 25 -5.86 -14.46 12.55
C VAL A 25 -6.12 -15.28 13.82
N ALA A 26 -5.64 -14.82 14.98
CA ALA A 26 -5.86 -15.52 16.24
C ALA A 26 -7.34 -15.55 16.66
N PHE A 27 -8.06 -14.45 16.46
CA PHE A 27 -9.50 -14.39 16.67
C PHE A 27 -10.23 -15.42 15.81
N PHE A 28 -9.94 -15.47 14.51
CA PHE A 28 -10.58 -16.42 13.61
C PHE A 28 -10.24 -17.87 13.94
N GLN A 29 -8.99 -18.18 14.27
CA GLN A 29 -8.56 -19.55 14.61
C GLN A 29 -9.21 -20.05 15.90
N ILE A 30 -9.15 -19.26 16.98
CA ILE A 30 -9.58 -19.69 18.32
C ILE A 30 -11.11 -19.62 18.46
N ILE A 31 -11.73 -18.53 18.01
CA ILE A 31 -13.15 -18.24 18.29
C ILE A 31 -14.06 -18.75 17.17
N VAL A 32 -13.71 -18.47 15.91
CA VAL A 32 -14.59 -18.77 14.76
C VAL A 32 -14.42 -20.22 14.29
N LEU A 33 -13.18 -20.61 13.99
CA LEU A 33 -12.84 -21.93 13.46
C LEU A 33 -12.71 -22.99 14.57
N ARG A 34 -12.43 -22.56 15.80
CA ARG A 34 -12.22 -23.42 16.98
C ARG A 34 -11.16 -24.50 16.75
N GLN A 35 -10.11 -24.17 16.02
CA GLN A 35 -8.99 -25.07 15.74
C GLN A 35 -7.74 -24.59 16.50
N PRO A 36 -6.98 -25.48 17.14
CA PRO A 36 -5.66 -25.11 17.64
C PRO A 36 -4.75 -24.77 16.46
N PHE A 37 -3.81 -23.85 16.66
CA PHE A 37 -2.83 -23.52 15.62
C PHE A 37 -2.02 -24.76 15.24
N PRO A 38 -2.12 -25.27 14.00
CA PRO A 38 -1.23 -26.31 13.53
C PRO A 38 0.19 -25.72 13.45
N GLU A 39 1.18 -26.44 13.99
CA GLU A 39 2.59 -26.05 13.94
C GLU A 39 2.89 -24.64 14.49
N LEU A 40 2.44 -24.35 15.72
CA LEU A 40 2.66 -23.06 16.37
C LEU A 40 4.14 -22.60 16.35
N ALA A 41 5.09 -23.53 16.50
CA ALA A 41 6.51 -23.23 16.42
C ALA A 41 6.93 -22.68 15.04
N SER A 42 6.50 -23.33 13.95
CA SER A 42 6.74 -22.87 12.58
C SER A 42 6.14 -21.48 12.34
N LEU A 43 4.92 -21.24 12.85
CA LEU A 43 4.24 -19.94 12.75
C LEU A 43 5.00 -18.84 13.48
N LEU A 44 5.46 -19.09 14.72
CA LEU A 44 6.20 -18.11 15.51
C LEU A 44 7.55 -17.76 14.86
N VAL A 45 8.26 -18.75 14.32
CA VAL A 45 9.51 -18.53 13.59
C VAL A 45 9.25 -17.72 12.31
N GLY A 46 8.22 -18.07 11.55
CA GLY A 46 7.81 -17.32 10.37
C GLY A 46 7.46 -15.88 10.69
N LEU A 47 6.66 -15.64 11.74
CA LEU A 47 6.29 -14.30 12.20
C LEU A 47 7.52 -13.49 12.60
N PHE A 48 8.46 -14.10 13.34
CA PHE A 48 9.71 -13.46 13.70
C PHE A 48 10.55 -13.07 12.47
N LEU A 49 10.68 -13.96 11.49
CA LEU A 49 11.40 -13.67 10.24
C LEU A 49 10.72 -12.56 9.43
N VAL A 50 9.39 -12.51 9.39
CA VAL A 50 8.64 -11.44 8.72
C VAL A 50 8.86 -10.10 9.42
N ILE A 51 8.78 -10.04 10.76
CA ILE A 51 9.05 -8.81 11.53
C ILE A 51 10.47 -8.33 11.26
N LEU A 52 11.46 -9.24 11.32
CA LEU A 52 12.86 -8.91 11.07
C LEU A 52 13.07 -8.40 9.64
N GLY A 53 12.51 -9.09 8.64
CA GLY A 53 12.59 -8.71 7.24
C GLY A 53 11.95 -7.35 6.97
N LEU A 54 10.74 -7.11 7.51
CA LEU A 54 10.04 -5.83 7.40
C LEU A 54 10.84 -4.70 8.06
N THR A 55 11.41 -4.94 9.24
CA THR A 55 12.26 -3.98 9.95
C THR A 55 13.45 -3.56 9.11
N LEU A 56 14.21 -4.53 8.58
CA LEU A 56 15.39 -4.27 7.76
C LEU A 56 15.02 -3.59 6.44
N PHE A 57 13.90 -3.98 5.83
CA PHE A 57 13.39 -3.40 4.60
C PHE A 57 13.01 -1.93 4.77
N VAL A 58 12.19 -1.62 5.78
CA VAL A 58 11.75 -0.23 6.08
C VAL A 58 12.96 0.63 6.45
N GLN A 59 13.86 0.14 7.30
CA GLN A 59 15.07 0.86 7.65
C GLN A 59 15.95 1.13 6.42
N GLY A 60 16.04 0.18 5.49
CA GLY A 60 16.75 0.36 4.21
C GLY A 60 16.10 1.42 3.33
N LEU A 61 14.77 1.45 3.25
CA LEU A 61 14.03 2.49 2.52
C LEU A 61 14.22 3.88 3.13
N GLU A 62 14.19 4.00 4.45
CA GLU A 62 14.41 5.28 5.15
C GLU A 62 15.82 5.84 4.96
N MET A 63 16.83 4.98 4.84
CA MET A 63 18.20 5.42 4.61
C MET A 63 18.48 5.73 3.13
N GLY A 64 17.79 5.05 2.21
CA GLY A 64 18.04 5.15 0.77
C GLY A 64 16.96 5.92 0.01
N LEU A 65 15.78 5.30 -0.15
CA LEU A 65 14.75 5.77 -1.09
C LEU A 65 13.98 7.00 -0.58
N PHE A 66 13.66 7.06 0.70
CA PHE A 66 12.85 8.16 1.27
C PHE A 66 13.57 9.52 1.18
N PRO A 67 14.87 9.65 1.53
CA PRO A 67 15.60 10.91 1.38
C PRO A 67 15.61 11.42 -0.07
N ILE A 68 15.67 10.51 -1.05
CA ILE A 68 15.61 10.85 -2.47
C ILE A 68 14.21 11.39 -2.82
N GLY A 69 13.15 10.69 -2.43
CA GLY A 69 11.77 11.14 -2.65
C GLY A 69 11.46 12.49 -2.00
N GLU A 70 11.87 12.67 -0.75
CA GLU A 70 11.68 13.93 -0.01
C GLU A 70 12.43 15.09 -0.67
N SER A 71 13.71 14.90 -1.01
CA SER A 71 14.51 15.95 -1.64
C SER A 71 13.94 16.37 -3.01
N MET A 72 13.43 15.42 -3.80
CA MET A 72 12.71 15.71 -5.04
C MET A 72 11.44 16.53 -4.78
N ALA A 73 10.61 16.12 -3.82
CA ALA A 73 9.39 16.84 -3.46
C ALA A 73 9.69 18.27 -2.98
N TYR A 74 10.71 18.44 -2.12
CA TYR A 74 11.17 19.75 -1.67
C TYR A 74 11.70 20.61 -2.82
N ALA A 75 12.43 20.03 -3.78
CA ALA A 75 12.91 20.75 -4.95
C ALA A 75 11.74 21.25 -5.81
N PHE A 76 10.71 20.43 -6.03
CA PHE A 76 9.50 20.85 -6.73
C PHE A 76 8.74 21.95 -5.98
N ALA A 77 8.59 21.84 -4.66
CA ALA A 77 7.96 22.86 -3.84
C ALA A 77 8.72 24.19 -3.85
N ARG A 78 10.06 24.18 -3.72
CA ARG A 78 10.90 25.39 -3.73
C ARG A 78 11.01 26.06 -5.10
N LYS A 79 10.90 25.30 -6.20
CA LYS A 79 10.96 25.86 -7.56
C LYS A 79 9.78 26.81 -7.86
N GLY A 80 8.71 26.78 -7.05
CA GLY A 80 7.58 27.71 -7.13
C GLY A 80 6.62 27.46 -8.30
N SER A 81 6.86 26.45 -9.14
CA SER A 81 5.95 26.08 -10.22
C SER A 81 4.84 25.17 -9.68
N LEU A 82 3.68 25.77 -9.39
CA LEU A 82 2.49 25.06 -8.96
C LEU A 82 2.13 23.91 -9.91
N SER A 83 2.20 24.15 -11.23
CA SER A 83 1.88 23.12 -12.24
C SER A 83 2.77 21.88 -12.13
N TRP A 84 4.07 22.06 -11.90
CA TRP A 84 4.99 20.92 -11.74
C TRP A 84 4.76 20.15 -10.44
N LEU A 85 4.45 20.86 -9.35
CA LEU A 85 4.13 20.23 -8.08
C LEU A 85 2.84 19.41 -8.18
N LEU A 86 1.79 19.95 -8.83
CA LEU A 86 0.53 19.24 -9.04
C LEU A 86 0.71 18.04 -9.98
N ALA A 87 1.48 18.19 -11.06
CA ALA A 87 1.79 17.07 -11.96
C ALA A 87 2.56 15.95 -11.23
N PHE A 88 3.54 16.31 -10.40
CA PHE A 88 4.27 15.35 -9.59
C PHE A 88 3.35 14.62 -8.60
N ALA A 89 2.49 15.36 -7.89
CA ALA A 89 1.53 14.79 -6.94
C ALA A 89 0.53 13.85 -7.63
N PHE A 90 0.03 14.23 -8.81
CA PHE A 90 -0.81 13.38 -9.64
C PHE A 90 -0.12 12.08 -10.03
N LEU A 91 1.10 12.17 -10.57
CA LEU A 91 1.86 11.01 -11.06
C LEU A 91 2.23 10.07 -9.92
N LEU A 92 2.60 10.61 -8.76
CA LEU A 92 2.91 9.81 -7.58
C LEU A 92 1.65 9.07 -7.10
N GLY A 93 0.52 9.76 -6.98
CA GLY A 93 -0.76 9.17 -6.59
C GLY A 93 -1.27 8.12 -7.58
N PHE A 94 -1.27 8.45 -8.87
CA PHE A 94 -1.67 7.53 -9.93
C PHE A 94 -0.75 6.29 -9.96
N GLY A 95 0.56 6.51 -9.94
CA GLY A 95 1.56 5.45 -10.05
C GLY A 95 1.51 4.47 -8.88
N THR A 96 1.39 4.97 -7.65
CA THR A 96 1.28 4.10 -6.47
C THR A 96 0.00 3.28 -6.50
N THR A 97 -1.13 3.86 -6.88
CA THR A 97 -2.41 3.14 -6.99
C THR A 97 -2.43 2.11 -8.11
N VAL A 98 -1.85 2.40 -9.29
CA VAL A 98 -1.75 1.40 -10.38
C VAL A 98 -0.90 0.20 -9.96
N ALA A 99 0.19 0.46 -9.23
CA ALA A 99 1.13 -0.55 -8.77
C ALA A 99 0.66 -1.29 -7.50
N GLU A 100 -0.37 -0.80 -6.82
CA GLU A 100 -0.83 -1.33 -5.54
C GLU A 100 -1.36 -2.78 -5.66
N PRO A 101 -0.67 -3.78 -5.07
CA PRO A 101 -1.04 -5.19 -5.25
C PRO A 101 -2.46 -5.53 -4.75
N ALA A 102 -2.91 -4.86 -3.70
CA ALA A 102 -4.25 -5.05 -3.15
C ALA A 102 -5.33 -4.65 -4.16
N LEU A 103 -5.18 -3.50 -4.84
CA LEU A 103 -6.10 -3.07 -5.89
C LEU A 103 -6.08 -4.03 -7.09
N ILE A 104 -4.91 -4.55 -7.46
CA ILE A 104 -4.79 -5.57 -8.52
C ILE A 104 -5.62 -6.81 -8.18
N ALA A 105 -5.50 -7.32 -6.95
CA ALA A 105 -6.22 -8.50 -6.50
C ALA A 105 -7.73 -8.27 -6.44
N VAL A 106 -8.16 -7.14 -5.88
CA VAL A 106 -9.58 -6.78 -5.80
C VAL A 106 -10.19 -6.60 -7.19
N ALA A 107 -9.48 -5.93 -8.12
CA ALA A 107 -9.97 -5.74 -9.48
C ALA A 107 -10.10 -7.05 -10.25
N LYS A 108 -9.15 -7.97 -10.08
CA LYS A 108 -9.25 -9.33 -10.63
C LYS A 108 -10.46 -10.09 -10.06
N LYS A 109 -10.68 -10.02 -8.74
CA LYS A 109 -11.84 -10.66 -8.12
C LYS A 109 -13.16 -10.04 -8.58
N ALA A 110 -13.22 -8.72 -8.72
CA ALA A 110 -14.38 -8.02 -9.25
C ALA A 110 -14.70 -8.45 -10.70
N ALA A 111 -13.67 -8.61 -11.54
CA ALA A 111 -13.83 -9.11 -12.91
C ALA A 111 -14.35 -10.56 -12.95
N GLU A 112 -13.85 -11.41 -12.05
CA GLU A 112 -14.30 -12.80 -11.93
C GLU A 112 -15.81 -12.87 -11.62
N VAL A 113 -16.23 -12.16 -10.56
CA VAL A 113 -17.63 -12.10 -10.12
C VAL A 113 -18.54 -11.45 -11.16
N ALA A 114 -18.10 -10.38 -11.82
CA ALA A 114 -18.86 -9.73 -12.88
C ALA A 114 -19.07 -10.65 -14.11
N GLY A 115 -18.07 -11.49 -14.43
CA GLY A 115 -18.18 -12.46 -15.53
C GLY A 115 -19.09 -13.63 -15.19
N GLU A 116 -19.10 -14.08 -13.94
CA GLU A 116 -20.02 -15.13 -13.46
C GLU A 116 -21.46 -14.66 -13.42
N ALA A 117 -21.69 -13.41 -13.03
CA ALA A 117 -23.01 -12.78 -13.01
C ALA A 117 -23.52 -12.35 -14.41
N GLY A 118 -22.72 -12.54 -15.47
CA GLY A 118 -23.11 -12.24 -16.85
C GLY A 118 -23.07 -10.76 -17.23
N PHE A 119 -22.52 -9.88 -16.39
CA PHE A 119 -22.37 -8.45 -16.70
C PHE A 119 -21.28 -8.18 -17.75
N ILE A 120 -20.28 -9.05 -17.83
CA ILE A 120 -19.23 -9.02 -18.84
C ILE A 120 -19.12 -10.37 -19.54
N ARG A 121 -18.61 -10.37 -20.77
CA ARG A 121 -18.40 -11.61 -21.53
C ARG A 121 -17.41 -12.50 -20.79
N ASN A 122 -17.78 -13.78 -20.58
CA ASN A 122 -17.00 -14.69 -19.73
C ASN A 122 -15.82 -15.35 -20.47
N HIS A 123 -14.89 -14.53 -20.98
CA HIS A 123 -13.62 -14.98 -21.55
C HIS A 123 -12.46 -14.17 -20.96
N ALA A 124 -11.26 -14.76 -20.96
CA ALA A 124 -10.09 -14.23 -20.26
C ALA A 124 -9.78 -12.76 -20.61
N ALA A 125 -9.80 -12.41 -21.90
CA ALA A 125 -9.49 -11.05 -22.35
C ALA A 125 -10.50 -9.99 -21.84
N ALA A 126 -11.79 -10.32 -21.76
CA ALA A 126 -12.80 -9.38 -21.24
C ALA A 126 -12.67 -9.17 -19.72
N ARG A 127 -12.26 -10.21 -18.98
CA ARG A 127 -11.98 -10.11 -17.54
C ARG A 127 -10.74 -9.26 -17.26
N GLU A 128 -9.67 -9.44 -18.02
CA GLU A 128 -8.47 -8.61 -17.91
C GLU A 128 -8.76 -7.14 -18.25
N ALA A 129 -9.47 -6.89 -19.35
CA ALA A 129 -9.87 -5.53 -19.74
C ALA A 129 -10.74 -4.84 -18.67
N TYR A 130 -11.67 -5.57 -18.04
CA TYR A 130 -12.48 -5.04 -16.94
C TYR A 130 -11.63 -4.73 -15.70
N ALA A 131 -10.74 -5.66 -15.31
CA ALA A 131 -9.86 -5.46 -14.16
C ALA A 131 -8.94 -4.26 -14.36
N ASP A 132 -8.32 -4.12 -15.53
CA ASP A 132 -7.44 -2.99 -15.84
C ASP A 132 -8.22 -1.68 -15.97
N GLY A 133 -9.41 -1.71 -16.58
CA GLY A 133 -10.31 -0.55 -16.62
C GLY A 133 -10.67 -0.05 -15.22
N LEU A 134 -10.97 -0.96 -14.29
CA LEU A 134 -11.24 -0.62 -12.90
C LEU A 134 -10.00 -0.03 -12.21
N ARG A 135 -8.83 -0.66 -12.38
CA ARG A 135 -7.56 -0.20 -11.80
C ARG A 135 -7.19 1.21 -12.27
N TYR A 136 -7.25 1.48 -13.57
CA TYR A 136 -6.91 2.79 -14.11
C TYR A 136 -7.94 3.86 -13.74
N THR A 137 -9.22 3.51 -13.67
CA THR A 137 -10.26 4.46 -13.22
C THR A 137 -10.04 4.86 -11.76
N VAL A 138 -9.75 3.90 -10.88
CA VAL A 138 -9.45 4.16 -9.47
C VAL A 138 -8.16 4.97 -9.35
N ALA A 139 -7.09 4.58 -10.06
CA ALA A 139 -5.83 5.32 -10.02
C ALA A 139 -5.95 6.76 -10.53
N LEU A 140 -6.72 6.99 -11.59
CA LEU A 140 -7.01 8.33 -12.09
C LEU A 140 -7.75 9.16 -11.04
N SER A 141 -8.75 8.56 -10.39
CA SER A 141 -9.53 9.20 -9.34
C SER A 141 -8.67 9.57 -8.13
N VAL A 142 -7.81 8.66 -7.67
CA VAL A 142 -6.87 8.90 -6.56
C VAL A 142 -5.84 9.97 -6.92
N GLY A 143 -5.27 9.92 -8.13
CA GLY A 143 -4.35 10.94 -8.62
C GLY A 143 -4.99 12.34 -8.61
N LEU A 144 -6.22 12.47 -9.10
CA LEU A 144 -6.97 13.73 -9.06
C LEU A 144 -7.30 14.18 -7.63
N ALA A 145 -7.69 13.24 -6.76
CA ALA A 145 -7.96 13.55 -5.35
C ALA A 145 -6.72 14.10 -4.64
N ILE A 146 -5.54 13.55 -4.91
CA ILE A 146 -4.26 14.03 -4.36
C ILE A 146 -3.94 15.43 -4.89
N VAL A 147 -4.15 15.71 -6.18
CA VAL A 147 -3.98 17.06 -6.75
C VAL A 147 -4.87 18.07 -6.02
N ILE A 148 -6.14 17.75 -5.81
CA ILE A 148 -7.08 18.60 -5.08
C ILE A 148 -6.61 18.78 -3.63
N GLY A 149 -6.16 17.70 -2.97
CA GLY A 149 -5.61 17.75 -1.61
C GLY A 149 -4.40 18.67 -1.48
N VAL A 150 -3.44 18.57 -2.40
CA VAL A 150 -2.26 19.45 -2.44
C VAL A 150 -2.67 20.90 -2.71
N LEU A 151 -3.59 21.13 -3.65
CA LEU A 151 -4.10 22.47 -3.93
C LEU A 151 -4.81 23.09 -2.72
N ARG A 152 -5.58 22.29 -1.98
CA ARG A 152 -6.26 22.68 -0.74
C ARG A 152 -5.25 23.10 0.33
N ILE A 153 -4.20 22.30 0.54
CA ILE A 153 -3.12 22.61 1.49
C ILE A 153 -2.42 23.93 1.11
N LEU A 154 -2.10 24.13 -0.16
CA LEU A 154 -1.39 25.33 -0.63
C LEU A 154 -2.24 26.60 -0.53
N ARG A 155 -3.56 26.50 -0.75
CA ARG A 155 -4.49 27.64 -0.67
C ARG A 155 -5.06 27.88 0.72
N GLY A 156 -4.80 26.98 1.68
CA GLY A 156 -5.37 27.05 3.02
C GLY A 156 -6.90 26.92 3.04
N TRP A 157 -7.47 26.19 2.07
CA TRP A 157 -8.91 25.94 2.04
C TRP A 157 -9.29 24.95 3.14
N PRO A 158 -10.40 25.19 3.88
CA PRO A 158 -10.80 24.39 5.02
C PRO A 158 -11.10 22.95 4.66
#